data_AF-A0A2N0VHR3-F1
#
_entry.id   AF-A0A2N0VHR3-F1
#
_cell.length_a   1.000
_cell.length_b   1.000
_cell.length_c   1.000
_cell.angle_alpha   90.00
_cell.angle_beta   90.00
_cell.angle_gamma   90.00
#
_symmetry.space_group_name_H-M   'P 1'
#
loop_
_entity.id
_entity.type
_entity.pdbx_description
1 polymer ?
#
loop_
_entity_poly.entity_id
_entity_poly.type
_entity_poly.pdbx_seq_one_letter_code
_entity_poly.pdbx_strand_id
1 'polypeptide(L)'
;MTPINNLYKVLSELEAVNAEECRDVMSDYDSYVDDIQKKIYIQTFMIQYNNAKKYYRKGNKTGEKRSLIFAINVIQSNDSLTMELRNKNVRDYVTGTRLTPGKIAKRLNELDGVKLT
;
A
#
# COMPACT_ATOMS: atom_id res chain seq x y z
N MET A 1 -11.19 -47.31 22.81
CA MET A 1 -12.09 -46.42 22.04
C MET A 1 -11.99 -46.80 20.58
N THR A 2 -13.12 -47.07 19.92
CA THR A 2 -13.17 -47.39 18.49
C THR A 2 -13.10 -46.10 17.65
N PRO A 3 -12.53 -46.12 16.44
CA PRO A 3 -12.38 -44.94 15.56
C PRO A 3 -13.70 -44.19 15.29
N ILE A 4 -14.82 -44.91 15.27
CA ILE A 4 -16.16 -44.37 15.07
C ILE A 4 -16.58 -43.42 16.20
N ASN A 5 -16.21 -43.71 17.46
CA ASN A 5 -16.56 -42.85 18.60
C ASN A 5 -15.79 -41.52 18.60
N ASN A 6 -14.57 -41.51 18.04
CA ASN A 6 -13.83 -40.26 17.85
C ASN A 6 -14.45 -39.40 16.75
N LEU A 7 -15.02 -40.03 15.71
CA LEU A 7 -15.65 -39.33 14.60
C LEU A 7 -16.95 -38.63 15.02
N TYR A 8 -17.77 -39.28 15.84
CA TYR A 8 -18.98 -38.67 16.42
C TYR A 8 -18.65 -37.51 17.37
N LYS A 9 -17.56 -37.63 18.13
CA LYS A 9 -17.09 -36.55 19.00
C LYS A 9 -16.63 -35.33 18.19
N VAL A 10 -15.85 -35.56 17.14
CA VAL A 10 -15.40 -34.50 16.23
C VAL A 10 -16.58 -33.83 15.49
N LEU A 11 -17.57 -34.61 15.05
CA LEU A 11 -18.79 -34.06 14.44
C LEU A 11 -19.60 -33.22 15.43
N SER A 12 -19.77 -33.67 16.68
CA SER A 12 -20.46 -32.88 17.71
C SER A 12 -19.73 -31.59 18.10
N GLU A 13 -18.39 -31.61 18.05
CA GLU A 13 -17.57 -30.42 18.31
C GLU A 13 -17.66 -29.42 17.14
N LEU A 14 -17.75 -29.90 15.90
CA LEU A 14 -17.97 -29.07 14.71
C LEU A 14 -19.39 -28.50 14.63
N GLU A 15 -20.42 -29.26 15.00
CA GLU A 15 -21.81 -28.79 15.09
C GLU A 15 -22.01 -27.74 16.18
N ALA A 16 -21.13 -27.73 17.20
CA ALA A 16 -21.13 -26.73 18.27
C ALA A 16 -20.42 -25.42 17.88
N VAL A 17 -19.72 -25.37 16.74
CA VAL A 17 -19.09 -24.12 16.26
C VAL A 17 -20.17 -23.21 15.70
N ASN A 18 -20.40 -22.07 16.35
CA ASN A 18 -21.37 -21.09 15.91
C ASN A 18 -20.92 -20.48 14.58
N ALA A 19 -21.78 -20.55 13.55
CA ALA A 19 -21.51 -19.98 12.24
C ALA A 19 -21.24 -18.46 12.29
N GLU A 20 -21.76 -17.76 13.30
CA GLU A 20 -21.49 -16.35 13.58
C GLU A 20 -20.04 -16.13 14.06
N GLU A 21 -19.57 -16.93 15.02
CA GLU A 21 -18.16 -16.89 15.48
C GLU A 21 -17.18 -17.20 14.33
N CYS A 22 -17.52 -18.14 13.44
CA CYS A 22 -16.72 -18.39 12.24
C CYS A 22 -16.68 -17.19 11.28
N ARG A 23 -17.80 -16.47 11.10
CA ARG A 23 -17.85 -15.28 10.25
C ARG A 23 -17.07 -14.12 10.84
N ASP A 24 -17.12 -13.95 12.15
CA ASP A 24 -16.37 -12.89 12.85
C ASP A 24 -14.86 -13.13 12.70
N VAL A 25 -14.38 -14.37 12.93
CA VAL A 25 -12.97 -14.73 12.72
C VAL A 25 -12.52 -14.50 11.27
N MET A 26 -13.36 -14.83 10.29
CA MET A 26 -13.04 -14.58 8.87
C MET A 26 -13.03 -13.08 8.55
N SER A 27 -13.95 -12.30 9.12
CA SER A 27 -14.01 -10.85 8.94
C SER A 27 -12.81 -10.14 9.56
N ASP A 28 -12.37 -10.60 10.73
CA ASP A 28 -11.13 -10.13 11.38
C ASP A 28 -9.89 -10.48 10.54
N TYR A 29 -9.88 -11.67 9.92
CA TYR A 29 -8.80 -12.07 9.03
C TYR A 29 -8.74 -11.22 7.76
N ASP A 30 -9.88 -10.99 7.09
CA ASP A 30 -9.95 -10.12 5.91
C ASP A 30 -9.50 -8.70 6.25
N SER A 31 -9.95 -8.16 7.39
CA SER A 31 -9.53 -6.86 7.91
C SER A 31 -8.01 -6.80 8.16
N TYR A 32 -7.44 -7.87 8.70
CA TYR A 32 -5.99 -7.98 8.92
C TYR A 32 -5.19 -8.04 7.61
N VAL A 33 -5.69 -8.79 6.61
CA VAL A 33 -5.07 -8.88 5.28
C VAL A 33 -5.09 -7.52 4.60
N ASP A 34 -6.21 -6.79 4.64
CA ASP A 34 -6.34 -5.44 4.09
C ASP A 34 -5.33 -4.47 4.75
N ASP A 35 -5.19 -4.56 6.06
CA ASP A 35 -4.22 -3.76 6.83
C ASP A 35 -2.76 -4.05 6.43
N ILE A 36 -2.41 -5.33 6.20
CA ILE A 36 -1.09 -5.71 5.70
C ILE A 36 -0.87 -5.15 4.29
N GLN A 37 -1.81 -5.37 3.38
CA GLN A 37 -1.69 -4.92 1.99
C GLN A 37 -1.51 -3.40 1.95
N LYS A 38 -2.30 -2.66 2.73
CA LYS A 38 -2.19 -1.21 2.87
C LYS A 38 -0.81 -0.79 3.37
N LYS A 39 -0.24 -1.47 4.38
CA LYS A 39 1.12 -1.21 4.86
C LYS A 39 2.17 -1.44 3.77
N ILE A 40 2.03 -2.50 2.97
CA ILE A 40 2.93 -2.81 1.84
C ILE A 40 2.87 -1.70 0.78
N TYR A 41 1.67 -1.24 0.40
CA TYR A 41 1.54 -0.14 -0.55
C TYR A 41 2.20 1.15 -0.04
N ILE A 42 2.01 1.51 1.24
CA ILE A 42 2.62 2.71 1.81
C ILE A 42 4.15 2.58 1.82
N GLN A 43 4.69 1.43 2.23
CA GLN A 43 6.13 1.21 2.23
C GLN A 43 6.70 1.29 0.80
N THR A 44 6.06 0.63 -0.15
CA THR A 44 6.45 0.65 -1.57
C THR A 44 6.46 2.08 -2.10
N PHE A 45 5.40 2.84 -1.84
CA PHE A 45 5.33 4.26 -2.18
C PHE A 45 6.51 5.04 -1.59
N MET A 46 6.73 4.92 -0.28
CA MET A 46 7.75 5.69 0.44
C MET A 46 9.16 5.37 -0.07
N ILE A 47 9.44 4.11 -0.40
CA ILE A 47 10.73 3.70 -0.99
C ILE A 47 10.95 4.43 -2.32
N GLN A 48 9.96 4.37 -3.22
CA GLN A 48 10.09 4.99 -4.54
C GLN A 48 10.14 6.51 -4.47
N TYR A 49 9.32 7.12 -3.61
CA TYR A 49 9.33 8.56 -3.41
C TYR A 49 10.66 9.06 -2.84
N ASN A 50 11.26 8.32 -1.90
CA ASN A 50 12.60 8.63 -1.39
C ASN A 50 13.69 8.42 -2.43
N ASN A 51 13.55 7.44 -3.33
CA ASN A 51 14.46 7.26 -4.46
C ASN A 51 14.37 8.44 -5.44
N ALA A 52 13.17 8.91 -5.76
CA ALA A 52 12.98 10.11 -6.57
C ALA A 52 13.70 11.33 -5.95
N LYS A 53 13.55 11.56 -4.65
CA LYS A 53 14.29 12.60 -3.91
C LYS A 53 15.82 12.45 -4.01
N LYS A 54 16.33 11.21 -3.92
CA LYS A 54 17.77 10.93 -4.07
C LYS A 54 18.25 11.25 -5.49
N TYR A 55 17.49 10.88 -6.52
CA TYR A 55 17.83 11.17 -7.91
C TYR A 55 17.75 12.66 -8.23
N TYR A 56 16.72 13.36 -7.74
CA TYR A 56 16.59 14.82 -7.82
C TYR A 56 17.85 15.51 -7.29
N ARG A 57 18.29 15.16 -6.07
CA ARG A 57 19.51 15.71 -5.45
C ARG A 57 20.79 15.44 -6.25
N LYS A 58 20.81 14.39 -7.06
CA LYS A 58 21.93 14.02 -7.94
C LYS A 58 21.80 14.58 -9.36
N GLY A 59 20.74 15.34 -9.67
CA GLY A 59 20.46 15.82 -11.02
C GLY A 59 20.06 14.73 -12.03
N ASN A 60 19.78 13.49 -11.57
CA ASN A 60 19.43 12.37 -12.45
C ASN A 60 17.93 12.40 -12.77
N LYS A 61 17.56 13.17 -13.81
CA LYS A 61 16.17 13.35 -14.25
C LYS A 61 15.48 12.03 -14.64
N THR A 62 16.18 11.15 -15.35
CA THR A 62 15.63 9.85 -15.80
C THR A 62 15.32 8.93 -14.61
N GLY A 63 16.22 8.86 -13.63
CA GLY A 63 16.02 8.10 -12.40
C GLY A 63 14.87 8.67 -11.57
N GLU A 64 14.83 10.00 -11.42
CA GLU A 64 13.74 10.69 -10.73
C GLU A 64 12.39 10.34 -11.36
N LYS A 65 12.28 10.48 -12.70
CA LYS A 65 11.06 10.18 -13.45
C LYS A 65 10.60 8.74 -13.24
N ARG A 66 11.48 7.75 -13.40
CA ARG A 66 11.13 6.32 -13.22
C ARG A 66 10.57 6.05 -11.83
N SER A 67 11.21 6.58 -10.79
CA SER A 67 10.72 6.41 -9.41
C SER A 67 9.39 7.12 -9.16
N LEU A 68 9.16 8.31 -9.73
CA LEU A 68 7.89 9.02 -9.59
C LEU A 68 6.73 8.33 -10.33
N ILE A 69 6.98 7.75 -11.51
CA ILE A 69 5.98 6.92 -12.23
C ILE A 69 5.57 5.73 -11.37
N PHE A 70 6.53 5.06 -10.74
CA PHE A 70 6.20 3.95 -9.84
C PHE A 70 5.35 4.43 -8.66
N ALA A 71 5.76 5.53 -8.02
CA ALA A 71 5.07 6.06 -6.85
C ALA A 71 3.62 6.48 -7.17
N ILE A 72 3.37 7.12 -8.32
CA ILE A 72 2.01 7.53 -8.70
C ILE A 72 1.11 6.34 -9.03
N ASN A 73 1.66 5.30 -9.68
CA ASN A 73 0.91 4.07 -9.97
C ASN A 73 0.46 3.37 -8.68
N VAL A 74 1.30 3.39 -7.63
CA VAL A 74 0.97 2.84 -6.31
C VAL A 74 -0.17 3.60 -5.63
N ILE A 75 -0.18 4.94 -5.73
CA ILE A 75 -1.31 5.75 -5.24
C ILE A 75 -2.59 5.44 -6.02
N GLN A 76 -2.50 5.37 -7.35
CA GLN A 76 -3.68 5.13 -8.21
C GLN A 76 -4.28 3.74 -8.05
N SER A 77 -3.48 2.75 -7.64
CA SER A 77 -3.98 1.41 -7.33
C SER A 77 -4.69 1.31 -5.97
N ASN A 78 -4.61 2.35 -5.12
CA ASN A 78 -5.18 2.31 -3.77
C ASN A 78 -5.55 3.73 -3.28
N ASP A 79 -6.83 4.09 -3.41
CA ASP A 79 -7.31 5.43 -3.02
C ASP A 79 -7.08 5.76 -1.54
N SER A 80 -7.12 4.74 -0.66
CA SER A 80 -6.88 4.92 0.78
C SER A 80 -5.47 5.44 1.10
N LEU A 81 -4.52 5.23 0.19
CA LEU A 81 -3.13 5.66 0.35
C LEU A 81 -3.00 7.18 0.46
N THR A 82 -3.85 7.93 -0.24
CA THR A 82 -3.80 9.41 -0.19
C THR A 82 -4.05 9.94 1.22
N MET A 83 -5.03 9.35 1.92
CA MET A 83 -5.33 9.69 3.30
C MET A 83 -4.20 9.29 4.24
N GLU A 84 -3.58 8.13 4.02
CA GLU A 84 -2.44 7.65 4.81
C GLU A 84 -1.21 8.55 4.68
N LEU A 85 -0.88 8.99 3.46
CA LEU A 85 0.23 9.91 3.24
C LEU A 85 -0.01 11.25 3.93
N ARG A 86 -1.26 11.70 3.98
CA ARG A 86 -1.67 12.89 4.75
C ARG A 86 -1.47 12.67 6.25
N ASN A 87 -1.89 11.53 6.79
CA ASN A 87 -1.72 11.18 8.21
C ASN A 87 -0.24 11.09 8.60
N LYS A 88 0.59 10.52 7.72
CA LYS A 88 2.05 10.42 7.90
C LYS A 88 2.81 11.73 7.62
N ASN A 89 2.10 12.82 7.30
CA ASN A 89 2.66 14.14 7.02
C ASN A 89 3.79 14.12 5.97
N VAL A 90 3.64 13.31 4.92
CA VAL A 90 4.64 13.21 3.85
C VAL A 90 4.69 14.54 3.10
N ARG A 91 5.90 15.07 2.90
CA ARG A 91 6.13 16.37 2.26
C ARG A 91 6.81 16.22 0.92
N ASP A 92 6.43 17.10 0.02
CA ASP A 92 7.04 17.25 -1.28
C ASP A 92 8.51 17.66 -1.16
N TYR A 93 9.41 16.91 -1.78
CA TYR A 93 10.85 17.17 -1.62
C TYR A 93 11.37 18.38 -2.41
N VAL A 94 10.56 18.93 -3.32
CA VAL A 94 10.90 20.14 -4.09
C VAL A 94 10.47 21.40 -3.33
N THR A 95 9.23 21.41 -2.82
CA THR A 95 8.59 22.60 -2.24
C THR A 95 8.49 22.58 -0.71
N GLY A 96 8.72 21.42 -0.07
CA GLY A 96 8.57 21.24 1.39
C GLY A 96 7.12 21.25 1.90
N THR A 97 6.15 21.42 1.00
CA THR A 97 4.72 21.46 1.33
C THR A 97 4.12 20.06 1.36
N ARG A 98 2.89 19.88 1.89
CA ARG A 98 2.24 18.56 1.97
C ARG A 98 2.18 17.90 0.59
N LEU A 99 2.63 16.65 0.49
CA LEU A 99 2.62 15.91 -0.76
C LEU A 99 1.19 15.59 -1.20
N THR A 100 0.90 15.75 -2.48
CA THR A 100 -0.37 15.36 -3.09
C THR A 100 -0.10 14.64 -4.42
N PRO A 101 -1.01 13.80 -4.91
CA PRO A 101 -0.87 13.16 -6.23
C PRO A 101 -0.65 14.20 -7.35
N GLY A 102 -1.33 15.34 -7.28
CA GLY A 102 -1.18 16.44 -8.24
C GLY A 102 0.23 17.06 -8.26
N LYS A 103 0.97 17.06 -7.15
CA LYS A 103 2.37 17.52 -7.12
C LYS A 103 3.31 16.54 -7.81
N ILE A 104 3.07 15.24 -7.66
CA ILE A 104 3.81 14.20 -8.38
C ILE A 104 3.54 14.33 -9.89
N ALA A 105 2.27 14.46 -10.28
CA ALA A 105 1.89 14.66 -11.69
C ALA A 105 2.52 15.92 -12.29
N LYS A 106 2.48 17.05 -11.57
CA LYS A 106 3.16 18.28 -11.99
C LYS A 106 4.66 18.05 -12.19
N ARG A 107 5.33 17.38 -11.25
CA ARG A 107 6.77 17.10 -11.36
C ARG A 107 7.10 16.18 -12.54
N LEU A 108 6.27 15.18 -12.81
CA LEU A 108 6.41 14.32 -13.99
C LEU A 108 6.30 15.14 -15.29
N ASN A 109 5.32 16.04 -15.39
CA ASN A 109 5.20 16.94 -16.54
C ASN A 109 6.43 17.84 -16.73
N GLU A 110 7.00 18.37 -15.65
CA GLU A 110 8.25 19.16 -15.69
C GLU A 110 9.45 18.34 -16.19
N LEU A 111 9.49 17.04 -15.88
CA LEU A 111 10.54 16.12 -16.32
C LEU A 111 10.34 15.68 -17.78
N ASP A 112 9.09 15.57 -18.24
CA ASP A 112 8.72 15.26 -19.63
C ASP A 112 8.94 16.43 -20.59
N GLY A 113 8.88 17.68 -20.12
CA GLY A 113 9.23 18.87 -20.89
C GLY A 113 10.73 19.01 -21.22
N VAL A 114 11.59 18.10 -20.73
CA VAL A 114 13.03 18.08 -21.01
C VAL A 114 13.29 17.15 -22.20
N LYS A 115 13.43 17.73 -23.41
CA LYS A 115 14.02 17.00 -24.54
C LYS A 115 15.42 16.55 -24.13
N LEU A 116 15.64 15.24 -24.07
CA LEU A 116 16.98 14.66 -24.03
C LEU A 116 17.61 14.97 -25.39
N THR A 117 18.48 15.99 -25.43
CA THR A 117 19.46 16.19 -26.49
C THR A 117 20.53 15.12 -26.41
#